data_AF-A0A1Y4N4V9-F1
#
_entry.id   AF-A0A1Y4N4V9-F1
#
_cell.length_a   1.000
_cell.length_b   1.000
_cell.length_c   1.000
_cell.angle_alpha   90.00
_cell.angle_beta   90.00
_cell.angle_gamma   90.00
#
_symmetry.space_group_name_H-M   'P 1'
#
loop_
_entity.id
_entity.type
_entity.pdbx_description
1 polymer ?
#
loop_
_entity_poly.entity_id
_entity_poly.type
_entity_poly.pdbx_seq_one_letter_code
_entity_poly.pdbx_strand_id
1 'polypeptide(L)' 'MEEAKWYFTHESEEDRIWYRIFFSMCKKFGISWSKATSTQKAFIEEITRVNYEREMVKRELQTKPIRGFFDEAVSA' A
#
# COMPACT_ATOMS: atom_id res chain seq x y z
N MET A 1 29.37 -9.63 2.37
CA MET A 1 28.99 -8.33 1.79
C MET A 1 27.79 -8.45 0.86
N GLU A 2 27.63 -9.57 0.13
CA GLU A 2 26.44 -9.85 -0.69
C GLU A 2 25.12 -9.92 0.10
N GLU A 3 25.11 -10.47 1.31
CA GLU A 3 23.92 -10.51 2.21
C GLU A 3 23.37 -9.11 2.52
N ALA A 4 24.25 -8.12 2.74
CA ALA A 4 23.84 -6.75 3.04
C ALA A 4 23.26 -6.04 1.80
N LYS A 5 23.71 -6.44 0.60
CA LYS A 5 23.28 -5.85 -0.68
C LYS A 5 21.79 -6.10 -0.94
N TRP A 6 21.29 -7.27 -0.52
CA TRP A 6 19.88 -7.63 -0.63
C TRP A 6 18.95 -6.59 0.03
N TYR A 7 19.30 -6.08 1.21
CA TYR A 7 18.55 -5.03 1.90
C TYR A 7 18.44 -3.71 1.11
N PHE A 8 19.38 -3.44 0.20
CA PHE A 8 19.42 -2.20 -0.58
C PHE A 8 18.91 -2.37 -2.02
N THR A 9 18.84 -3.61 -2.52
CA THR A 9 18.56 -3.87 -3.95
C THR A 9 17.31 -4.70 -4.20
N HIS A 10 16.66 -5.25 -3.17
CA HIS A 10 15.51 -6.14 -3.37
C HIS A 10 14.17 -5.41 -3.46
N GLU A 11 14.09 -4.12 -3.12
CA GLU A 11 12.83 -3.38 -3.26
C GLU A 11 12.52 -3.10 -4.73
N SER A 12 11.42 -3.70 -5.21
CA SER A 12 10.86 -3.43 -6.53
C SER A 12 10.33 -2.00 -6.63
N GLU A 13 10.07 -1.52 -7.85
CA GLU A 13 9.41 -0.22 -8.04
C GLU A 13 8.00 -0.23 -7.41
N GLU A 14 7.33 -1.37 -7.46
CA GLU A 14 6.01 -1.57 -6.85
C GLU A 14 6.05 -1.41 -5.33
N ASP A 15 7.04 -2.02 -4.66
CA ASP A 15 7.25 -1.88 -3.21
C ASP A 15 7.48 -0.41 -2.83
N ARG A 16 8.32 0.30 -3.60
CA ARG A 16 8.59 1.73 -3.36
C ARG A 16 7.34 2.58 -3.49
N ILE A 17 6.50 2.32 -4.49
CA ILE A 17 5.24 3.05 -4.67
C ILE A 17 4.31 2.76 -3.51
N TRP A 18 4.19 1.50 -3.11
CA TRP A 18 3.35 1.07 -2.00
C TRP A 18 3.77 1.75 -0.69
N TYR A 19 5.05 1.65 -0.29
CA TYR A 19 5.55 2.24 0.96
C TYR A 19 5.43 3.76 0.95
N ARG A 20 5.68 4.43 -0.18
CA ARG A 20 5.50 5.87 -0.30
C ARG A 20 4.05 6.29 -0.03
N ILE A 21 3.08 5.54 -0.57
CA ILE A 21 1.65 5.79 -0.33
C ILE A 21 1.31 5.49 1.14
N PHE A 22 1.75 4.35 1.66
CA PHE A 22 1.52 3.93 3.04
C PHE A 22 1.97 4.98 4.06
N PHE A 23 3.21 5.44 3.96
CA PHE A 23 3.75 6.47 4.87
C PHE A 23 3.05 7.82 4.68
N SER A 24 2.68 8.17 3.45
CA SER A 24 1.86 9.36 3.17
C SER A 24 0.49 9.28 3.85
N MET A 25 -0.17 8.12 3.82
CA MET A 25 -1.46 7.91 4.49
C MET A 25 -1.33 7.96 6.01
N CYS A 26 -0.31 7.30 6.58
CA CYS A 26 -0.01 7.40 8.02
C CYS A 26 0.15 8.87 8.46
N LYS A 27 0.95 9.65 7.70
CA LYS A 27 1.18 11.07 7.97
C LYS A 27 -0.10 11.90 7.83
N LYS A 28 -0.89 11.68 6.77
CA LYS A 28 -2.11 12.44 6.48
C LYS A 28 -3.15 12.34 7.60
N PHE A 29 -3.27 11.16 8.22
CA PHE A 29 -4.24 10.92 9.29
C PHE A 29 -3.64 11.00 10.70
N GLY A 30 -2.36 11.37 10.83
CA GLY A 30 -1.68 11.45 12.13
C GLY A 30 -1.56 10.10 12.85
N ILE A 31 -1.55 8.99 12.11
CA ILE A 31 -1.52 7.64 12.68
C ILE A 31 -0.07 7.15 12.74
N SER A 32 0.42 6.94 13.96
CA SER A 32 1.69 6.24 14.18
C SER A 32 1.45 4.73 14.11
N TRP A 33 1.96 4.09 13.07
CA TRP A 33 1.69 2.67 12.79
C TRP A 33 1.99 1.73 13.97
N SER A 34 3.08 1.97 14.70
CA SER A 34 3.47 1.16 15.85
C SER A 34 2.52 1.29 17.05
N LYS A 35 1.76 2.40 17.13
CA LYS A 35 0.80 2.68 18.21
C LYS A 35 -0.66 2.60 17.76
N ALA A 36 -0.90 2.30 16.49
CA ALA A 36 -2.23 2.30 15.90
C ALA A 36 -3.08 1.15 16.46
N THR A 37 -4.36 1.44 16.73
CA THR A 37 -5.35 0.41 17.07
C THR A 37 -5.60 -0.51 15.87
N SER A 38 -6.21 -1.68 16.09
CA SER A 38 -6.60 -2.58 15.00
C SER A 38 -7.48 -1.89 13.95
N THR A 39 -8.46 -1.09 14.38
CA THR A 39 -9.32 -0.31 13.48
C THR A 39 -8.54 0.73 12.68
N GLN A 40 -7.58 1.43 13.31
CA GLN A 40 -6.73 2.40 12.63
C GLN A 40 -5.80 1.73 11.61
N LYS A 41 -5.27 0.55 11.94
CA LYS A 41 -4.44 -0.24 11.03
C LYS A 41 -5.24 -0.68 9.81
N ALA A 42 -6.41 -1.29 10.02
CA ALA A 42 -7.29 -1.71 8.94
C ALA A 42 -7.69 -0.53 8.03
N PHE A 43 -8.00 0.64 8.61
CA PHE A 43 -8.28 1.84 7.84
C PHE A 43 -7.09 2.29 6.98
N ILE A 44 -5.88 2.30 7.54
CA ILE A 44 -4.67 2.72 6.82
C ILE A 44 -4.28 1.71 5.73
N GLU A 45 -4.41 0.41 5.99
CA GLU A 45 -4.19 -0.64 4.98
C GLU A 45 -5.14 -0.47 3.80
N GLU A 46 -6.42 -0.27 4.08
CA GLU A 46 -7.46 -0.15 3.08
C GLU A 46 -7.27 1.10 2.21
N ILE A 47 -7.05 2.26 2.83
CA ILE A 47 -6.84 3.51 2.07
C ILE A 47 -5.51 3.46 1.32
N THR A 48 -4.49 2.79 1.84
CA THR A 48 -3.22 2.56 1.13
C THR A 48 -3.45 1.68 -0.09
N ARG A 49 -4.16 0.56 0.04
CA ARG A 49 -4.50 -0.33 -1.09
C ARG A 49 -5.22 0.43 -2.19
N VAL A 50 -6.29 1.16 -1.86
CA VAL A 50 -7.09 1.91 -2.85
C VAL A 50 -6.25 2.98 -3.56
N ASN A 51 -5.37 3.69 -2.83
CA ASN A 51 -4.49 4.68 -3.45
C ASN A 51 -3.39 4.03 -4.31
N TYR A 52 -2.88 2.87 -3.90
CA TYR A 52 -1.91 2.09 -4.66
C TYR A 52 -2.51 1.58 -5.97
N GLU A 53 -3.69 0.95 -5.93
CA GLU A 53 -4.40 0.50 -7.14
C GLU A 53 -4.67 1.67 -8.10
N ARG A 54 -5.09 2.82 -7.58
CA ARG A 54 -5.28 4.05 -8.39
C ARG A 54 -3.98 4.52 -9.03
N GLU A 55 -2.86 4.48 -8.31
CA GLU A 55 -1.55 4.88 -8.85
C GLU A 55 -1.05 3.89 -9.90
N MET A 56 -1.30 2.59 -9.74
CA MET A 56 -0.99 1.56 -10.73
C MET A 56 -1.78 1.73 -12.02
N VAL A 57 -3.07 2.03 -11.93
CA VAL A 57 -3.90 2.34 -13.11
C VAL A 57 -3.42 3.61 -13.81
N LYS A 58 -3.09 4.67 -13.06
CA LYS A 58 -2.57 5.93 -13.63
C LYS A 58 -1.25 5.77 -14.38
N ARG A 59 -0.40 4.83 -13.95
CA ARG A 59 0.88 4.53 -14.59
C ARG A 59 0.76 3.52 -15.73
N GLU A 60 -0.46 3.09 -16.06
CA GLU A 60 -0.73 2.03 -17.04
C GLU A 60 -0.06 0.69 -16.69
N LEU A 61 0.35 0.50 -15.43
CA LEU A 61 1.01 -0.70 -14.93
C LEU A 61 0.01 -1.82 -14.61
N GLN A 62 -1.27 -1.48 -14.36
CA GLN A 62 -2.34 -2.45 -14.16
C GLN A 62 -3.66 -2.00 -14.80
N THR A 63 -4.38 -2.95 -15.38
CA THR A 63 -5.70 -2.75 -16.01
C THR A 63 -6.87 -3.31 -15.18
N LYS A 64 -6.58 -3.85 -13.99
CA LYS A 64 -7.61 -4.43 -13.11
C LYS A 64 -8.51 -3.32 -12.55
N PRO A 65 -9.83 -3.56 -12.47
CA PRO A 65 -10.74 -2.61 -11.82
C PRO A 65 -10.38 -2.46 -10.33
N ILE A 66 -10.38 -1.21 -9.86
CA ILE A 66 -10.11 -0.86 -8.45
C ILE A 66 -11.21 -1.47 -7.58
N ARG A 67 -10.86 -2.23 -6.55
CA ARG A 67 -11.84 -2.84 -5.65
C ARG A 67 -12.47 -1.78 -4.76
N GLY A 68 -13.79 -1.66 -4.78
CA GLY A 68 -14.54 -0.79 -3.89
C GLY A 68 -14.46 -1.24 -2.43
N PHE A 69 -14.50 -0.28 -1.51
CA PHE A 69 -14.45 -0.53 -0.06
C PHE A 69 -15.57 -1.46 0.44
N PHE A 70 -16.75 -1.38 -0.20
CA PHE A 70 -17.92 -2.19 0.13
C PHE A 70 -18.08 -3.42 -0.77
N ASP A 71 -17.15 -3.64 -1.70
CA ASP A 71 -17.20 -4.80 -2.58
C ASP A 71 -16.67 -6.00 -1.78
N GLU A 72 -17.59 -6.89 -1.42
CA GLU A 72 -17.26 -8.19 -0.84
C GLU A 72 -16.30 -8.90 -1.81
N ALA A 73 -15.27 -9.57 -1.27
CA ALA A 73 -14.40 -10.36 -2.11
C ALA A 73 -15.27 -11.45 -2.74
N VAL A 74 -15.57 -11.34 -4.04
CA VAL A 74 -16.11 -12.48 -4.78
C VAL A 74 -14.99 -13.50 -4.78
N SER A 75 -15.05 -14.44 -3.84
CA SER A 75 -14.18 -15.60 -3.79
C SER A 75 -14.31 -16.33 -5.12
N ALA A 76 -13.25 -16.29 -5.92
CA ALA A 76 -13.04 -17.19 -7.04
C ALA A 76 -12.49 -18.53 -6.53
#